data_AF-A0A7C0UPC1-F1
#
_entry.id   AF-A0A7C0UPC1-F1
#
_cell.length_a   1.000
_cell.length_b   1.000
_cell.length_c   1.000
_cell.angle_alpha   90.00
_cell.angle_beta   90.00
_cell.angle_gamma   90.00
#
_symmetry.space_group_name_H-M   'P 1'
#
loop_
_entity.id
_entity.type
_entity.pdbx_description
1 polymer ?
#
loop_
_entity_poly.entity_id
_entity_poly.type
_entity_poly.pdbx_seq_one_letter_code
_entity_poly.pdbx_strand_id
1 'polypeptide(L)'
;MGKRRFKPFTFSRLMGKCKVENSRIRFSYPIYLYVSSPMVEFMEEVACNLTRKPEVRLGSNKVVVESINVEFSPEIHEVEEIRMMSPMTILQYVERNGWGEENILLCTGGEGVCEIDER
;
A
#
# COMPACT_ATOMS: atom_id res chain seq x y z
N MET A 1 12.18 22.65 8.84
CA MET A 1 11.17 21.78 8.19
C MET A 1 11.88 20.73 7.35
N GLY A 2 11.78 19.45 7.72
CA GLY A 2 12.43 18.36 6.99
C GLY A 2 11.68 18.06 5.69
N LYS A 3 12.35 18.17 4.54
CA LYS A 3 11.77 17.84 3.23
C LYS A 3 11.31 16.38 3.20
N ARG A 4 10.08 16.11 2.75
CA ARG A 4 9.61 14.76 2.43
C ARG A 4 10.59 14.11 1.47
N ARG A 5 11.29 13.06 1.91
CA ARG A 5 12.18 12.29 1.05
C ARG A 5 11.33 11.28 0.29
N PHE A 6 11.44 11.29 -1.03
CA PHE A 6 10.85 10.26 -1.87
C PHE A 6 11.43 8.90 -1.49
N LYS A 7 10.56 7.91 -1.28
CA LYS A 7 10.93 6.52 -1.03
C LYS A 7 10.49 5.73 -2.27
N PRO A 8 11.42 5.16 -3.06
CA PRO A 8 11.10 4.46 -4.30
C PRO A 8 10.60 3.05 -4.01
N PHE A 9 9.54 2.90 -3.21
CA PHE A 9 8.85 1.63 -3.01
C PHE A 9 7.39 1.88 -2.64
N THR A 10 6.55 0.88 -2.88
CA THR A 10 5.13 0.87 -2.49
C THR A 10 4.75 -0.50 -1.96
N PHE A 11 3.60 -0.57 -1.28
CA PHE A 11 3.03 -1.80 -0.78
C PHE A 11 1.49 -1.76 -0.84
N SER A 12 0.87 -2.93 -0.93
CA SER A 12 -0.58 -3.09 -0.93
C SER A 12 -1.16 -2.96 0.49
N ARG A 13 -2.49 -2.92 0.59
CA ARG A 13 -3.16 -3.34 1.84
C ARG A 13 -2.84 -4.81 2.13
N LEU A 14 -3.07 -5.27 3.36
CA LEU A 14 -3.12 -6.71 3.61
C LEU A 14 -4.29 -7.30 2.82
N MET A 15 -3.98 -8.23 1.94
CA MET A 15 -4.94 -8.91 1.08
C MET A 15 -5.32 -10.24 1.71
N GLY A 16 -6.55 -10.69 1.48
CA GLY A 16 -7.09 -11.92 2.05
C GLY A 16 -8.48 -11.71 2.62
N LYS A 17 -9.09 -12.79 3.13
CA LYS A 17 -10.42 -12.72 3.73
C LYS A 17 -10.31 -11.92 5.03
N CYS A 18 -11.08 -10.85 5.15
CA CYS A 18 -11.15 -10.06 6.37
C CYS A 18 -12.57 -9.65 6.71
N LYS A 19 -12.80 -9.37 7.99
CA LYS A 19 -14.04 -8.80 8.52
C LYS A 19 -13.70 -7.65 9.45
N VAL A 20 -14.49 -6.59 9.39
CA VAL A 20 -14.41 -5.48 10.35
C VAL A 20 -15.36 -5.79 11.50
N GLU A 21 -14.83 -5.94 12.70
CA GLU A 21 -15.58 -6.22 13.93
C GLU A 21 -15.02 -5.32 15.05
N ASN A 22 -15.88 -4.57 15.75
CA ASN A 22 -15.50 -3.75 16.91
C ASN A 22 -14.27 -2.84 16.67
N SER A 23 -14.28 -2.09 15.56
CA SER A 23 -13.17 -1.21 15.13
C SER A 23 -11.82 -1.93 14.93
N ARG A 24 -11.85 -3.25 14.72
CA ARG A 24 -10.68 -4.07 14.37
C ARG A 24 -10.94 -4.79 13.06
N ILE A 25 -9.85 -5.04 12.32
CA ILE A 25 -9.89 -5.87 11.12
C ILE A 25 -9.38 -7.25 11.51
N ARG A 26 -10.24 -8.26 11.40
CA ARG A 26 -9.88 -9.67 11.61
C ARG A 26 -9.60 -10.32 10.27
N PHE A 27 -8.38 -10.79 10.09
CA PHE A 27 -7.98 -11.53 8.91
C PHE A 27 -8.09 -13.04 9.15
N SER A 28 -8.50 -13.77 8.12
CA SER A 28 -8.40 -15.22 8.07
C SER A 28 -7.23 -15.60 7.18
N TYR A 29 -6.41 -16.54 7.64
CA TYR A 29 -5.34 -17.12 6.84
C TYR A 29 -5.90 -17.75 5.54
N PRO A 30 -5.20 -17.64 4.40
CA PRO A 30 -3.94 -16.90 4.20
C PRO A 30 -4.13 -15.39 4.00
N ILE A 31 -3.11 -14.62 4.40
CA ILE A 31 -3.00 -13.19 4.10
C ILE A 31 -1.76 -12.93 3.26
N TYR A 32 -1.86 -11.92 2.39
CA TYR A 32 -0.79 -11.57 1.46
C TYR A 32 -0.45 -10.08 1.59
N LEU A 33 0.82 -9.76 1.41
CA LEU A 33 1.33 -8.40 1.32
C LEU A 33 2.16 -8.31 0.04
N TYR A 34 1.76 -7.43 -0.87
CA TYR A 34 2.53 -7.15 -2.08
C TYR A 34 3.44 -5.94 -1.81
N VAL A 35 4.71 -6.07 -2.17
CA VAL A 35 5.71 -4.99 -2.08
C VAL A 35 6.34 -4.84 -3.46
N SER A 36 6.51 -3.61 -3.90
CA SER A 36 7.12 -3.31 -5.21
C SER A 36 8.06 -2.11 -5.11
N SER A 37 9.15 -2.16 -5.86
CA SER A 37 10.19 -1.14 -5.91
C SER A 37 10.92 -1.25 -7.25
N PRO A 38 11.27 -0.13 -7.92
CA PRO A 38 12.21 -0.15 -9.04
C PRO A 38 13.66 -0.45 -8.62
N MET A 39 13.99 -0.37 -7.33
CA MET A 39 15.31 -0.75 -6.80
C MET A 39 15.32 -2.24 -6.47
N VAL A 40 15.99 -3.03 -7.30
CA VAL A 40 16.06 -4.51 -7.17
C VAL A 40 16.81 -4.89 -5.89
N GLU A 41 17.93 -4.24 -5.59
CA GLU A 41 18.75 -4.54 -4.41
C GLU A 41 17.94 -4.34 -3.12
N PHE A 42 17.07 -3.34 -3.08
CA PHE A 42 16.16 -3.12 -1.96
C PHE A 42 15.17 -4.30 -1.80
N MET A 43 14.61 -4.81 -2.90
CA MET A 43 13.70 -5.96 -2.85
C MET A 43 14.42 -7.23 -2.40
N GLU A 44 15.65 -7.45 -2.87
CA GLU A 44 16.49 -8.58 -2.46
C GLU A 44 16.82 -8.52 -0.96
N GLU A 45 17.18 -7.34 -0.44
CA GLU A 45 17.43 -7.15 0.99
C GLU A 45 16.17 -7.40 1.83
N VAL A 46 15.01 -6.90 1.38
CA VAL A 46 13.72 -7.14 2.06
C VAL A 46 13.41 -8.64 2.10
N ALA A 47 13.52 -9.33 0.95
CA ALA A 47 13.28 -10.77 0.87
C ALA A 47 14.26 -11.55 1.75
N CYS A 48 15.57 -11.29 1.63
CA CYS A 48 16.60 -11.95 2.44
C CYS A 48 16.38 -11.76 3.94
N ASN A 49 16.02 -10.55 4.37
CA ASN A 49 15.77 -10.25 5.77
C ASN A 49 14.54 -11.00 6.30
N LEU A 50 13.44 -11.04 5.53
CA LEU A 50 12.23 -11.76 5.90
C LEU A 50 12.43 -13.28 5.89
N THR A 51 13.25 -13.83 4.99
CA THR A 51 13.61 -15.26 5.02
C THR A 51 14.44 -15.62 6.26
N ARG A 52 15.39 -14.76 6.67
CA ARG A 52 16.23 -14.99 7.85
C ARG A 52 15.49 -14.76 9.17
N LYS A 53 14.55 -13.82 9.18
CA LYS A 53 13.76 -13.42 10.35
C LYS A 53 12.27 -13.31 9.95
N PRO A 54 11.58 -14.46 9.80
CA PRO A 54 10.23 -14.49 9.26
C PRO A 54 9.16 -14.04 10.26
N GLU A 55 9.47 -13.90 11.56
CA GLU A 55 8.52 -13.35 12.54
C GLU A 55 8.38 -11.84 12.34
N VAL A 56 7.16 -11.40 12.00
CA VAL A 56 6.79 -10.00 11.83
C VAL A 56 5.70 -9.64 12.84
N ARG A 57 5.73 -8.40 13.34
CA ARG A 57 4.68 -7.88 14.22
C ARG A 57 3.67 -7.05 13.43
N LEU A 58 2.42 -7.47 13.45
CA LEU A 58 1.28 -6.73 12.89
C LEU A 58 0.38 -6.25 14.05
N GLY A 59 0.59 -5.01 14.47
CA GLY A 59 -0.03 -4.47 15.69
C GLY A 59 0.39 -5.28 16.92
N SER A 60 -0.58 -5.86 17.61
CA SER A 60 -0.34 -6.75 18.76
C SER A 60 -0.10 -8.22 18.38
N ASN A 61 -0.21 -8.58 17.10
CA ASN A 61 -0.08 -9.96 16.64
C ASN A 61 1.35 -10.25 16.18
N LYS A 62 1.86 -11.44 16.51
CA LYS A 62 3.04 -12.03 15.89
C LYS A 62 2.58 -12.94 14.76
N VAL A 63 3.08 -12.71 13.56
CA VAL A 63 2.80 -13.53 12.38
C VAL A 63 4.12 -14.02 11.80
N VAL A 64 4.08 -15.08 11.01
CA VAL A 64 5.25 -15.67 10.37
C VAL A 64 5.06 -15.56 8.86
N VAL A 65 6.09 -15.07 8.16
CA VAL A 65 6.15 -15.13 6.70
C VAL A 65 6.35 -16.58 6.29
N GLU A 66 5.32 -17.16 5.69
CA GLU A 66 5.32 -18.55 5.23
C GLU A 66 6.05 -18.72 3.89
N SER A 67 5.87 -17.77 2.98
CA SER A 67 6.51 -17.77 1.66
C SER A 67 6.72 -16.36 1.15
N ILE A 68 7.69 -16.23 0.24
CA ILE A 68 7.96 -15.00 -0.52
C ILE A 68 8.00 -15.41 -1.99
N ASN A 69 7.10 -14.82 -2.78
CA ASN A 69 7.00 -15.08 -4.22
C ASN A 69 7.38 -13.82 -4.98
N VAL A 70 8.09 -14.01 -6.10
CA VAL A 70 8.41 -12.93 -7.04
C VAL A 70 7.44 -13.05 -8.21
N GLU A 71 6.66 -12.00 -8.44
CA GLU A 71 5.73 -11.92 -9.56
C GLU A 71 6.45 -11.44 -10.82
N PHE A 72 6.10 -12.00 -11.97
CA PHE A 72 6.58 -11.50 -13.25
C PHE A 72 5.92 -10.16 -13.57
N SER A 73 6.69 -9.23 -14.14
CA SER A 73 6.13 -7.98 -14.62
C SER A 73 5.29 -8.26 -15.88
N PRO A 74 4.04 -7.77 -15.95
CA PRO A 74 3.24 -7.90 -17.16
C PRO A 74 3.84 -7.05 -18.29
N GLU A 75 3.52 -7.41 -19.53
CA GLU A 75 3.69 -6.48 -20.65
C GLU A 75 2.72 -5.31 -20.46
N ILE A 76 3.20 -4.07 -20.67
CA ILE A 76 2.41 -2.85 -20.52
C ILE A 76 2.16 -2.27 -21.91
N HIS A 77 0.89 -2.10 -22.26
CA HIS A 77 0.45 -1.46 -23.50
C HIS A 77 0.10 0.02 -23.28
N GLU A 78 -0.36 0.70 -24.35
CA GLU A 78 -0.69 2.13 -24.32
C GLU A 78 -1.84 2.46 -23.35
N VAL A 79 -2.81 1.56 -23.23
CA VAL A 79 -3.97 1.71 -22.36
C VAL A 79 -4.14 0.43 -21.54
N GLU A 80 -4.15 0.57 -20.22
CA GLU A 80 -4.30 -0.52 -19.26
C GLU A 80 -5.37 -0.20 -18.23
N GLU A 81 -6.11 -1.22 -17.78
CA GLU A 81 -6.99 -1.10 -16.63
C GLU A 81 -6.21 -1.38 -15.35
N ILE A 82 -6.12 -0.39 -14.46
CA ILE A 82 -5.32 -0.48 -13.24
C ILE A 82 -6.22 -0.63 -12.02
N ARG A 83 -6.11 -1.76 -11.32
CA ARG A 83 -6.74 -1.97 -10.02
C ARG A 83 -5.82 -1.52 -8.87
N MET A 84 -6.35 -0.64 -8.02
CA MET A 84 -5.64 -0.13 -6.85
C MET A 84 -5.52 -1.17 -5.73
N MET A 85 -4.30 -1.68 -5.49
CA MET A 85 -3.97 -2.62 -4.41
C MET A 85 -3.89 -1.93 -3.02
N SER A 86 -3.61 -0.63 -3.02
CA SER A 86 -3.74 0.29 -1.90
C SER A 86 -4.38 1.59 -2.40
N PRO A 87 -5.05 2.38 -1.54
CA PRO A 87 -5.60 3.66 -1.95
C PRO A 87 -4.51 4.56 -2.52
N MET A 88 -4.76 5.16 -3.69
CA MET A 88 -3.87 6.20 -4.21
C MET A 88 -4.13 7.48 -3.43
N THR A 89 -3.08 8.14 -2.95
CA THR A 89 -3.18 9.39 -2.20
C THR A 89 -2.60 10.53 -3.02
N ILE A 90 -3.44 11.51 -3.36
CA ILE A 90 -3.02 12.74 -4.04
C ILE A 90 -3.09 13.88 -3.02
N LEU A 91 -1.98 14.59 -2.85
CA LEU A 91 -1.92 15.79 -2.03
C LEU A 91 -2.15 17.00 -2.92
N GLN A 92 -3.17 17.79 -2.59
CA GLN A 92 -3.48 19.04 -3.26
C GLN A 92 -3.33 20.20 -2.28
N TYR A 93 -2.48 21.16 -2.61
CA TYR A 93 -2.40 22.42 -1.88
C TYR A 93 -3.47 23.37 -2.44
N VAL A 94 -4.30 23.94 -1.57
CA VAL A 94 -5.35 24.90 -1.93
C VAL A 94 -5.16 26.15 -1.09
N GLU A 95 -5.09 27.32 -1.73
CA GLU A 95 -5.11 28.60 -1.01
C GLU A 95 -6.55 29.09 -0.86
N ARG A 96 -6.99 29.29 0.39
CA ARG A 96 -8.32 29.79 0.72
C ARG A 96 -8.22 30.93 1.72
N ASN A 97 -8.80 32.09 1.38
CA ASN A 97 -8.78 33.30 2.23
C ASN A 97 -7.37 33.75 2.68
N GLY A 98 -6.34 33.55 1.86
CA GLY A 98 -4.96 33.91 2.19
C GLY A 98 -4.24 32.91 3.11
N TRP A 99 -4.86 31.79 3.45
CA TRP A 99 -4.26 30.69 4.20
C TRP A 99 -4.13 29.46 3.29
N GLY A 100 -2.97 28.78 3.35
CA GLY A 100 -2.76 27.53 2.63
C GLY A 100 -3.34 26.35 3.40
N GLU A 101 -4.23 25.59 2.76
CA GLU A 101 -4.83 24.35 3.26
C GLU A 101 -4.32 23.16 2.42
N GLU A 102 -4.05 22.03 3.06
CA GLU A 102 -3.69 20.78 2.39
C GLU A 102 -4.92 19.86 2.32
N ASN A 103 -5.34 19.51 1.11
CA ASN A 103 -6.39 18.53 0.84
C ASN A 103 -5.78 17.18 0.45
N ILE A 104 -6.37 16.09 0.95
CA ILE A 104 -5.95 14.72 0.66
C ILE A 104 -7.06 14.03 -0.11
N LEU A 105 -6.80 13.70 -1.38
CA LEU A 105 -7.70 12.92 -2.23
C LEU A 105 -7.29 11.44 -2.16
N LEU A 106 -8.26 10.57 -1.88
CA LEU A 106 -8.06 9.12 -1.84
C LEU A 106 -8.82 8.45 -2.98
N CYS A 107 -8.11 7.89 -3.95
CA CYS A 107 -8.74 7.08 -4.99
C CYS A 107 -8.74 5.61 -4.54
N THR A 108 -9.92 5.09 -4.20
CA THR A 108 -10.13 3.66 -3.92
C THR A 108 -10.77 2.99 -5.12
N GLY A 109 -10.27 1.82 -5.53
CA GLY A 109 -10.77 1.11 -6.72
C GLY A 109 -12.21 0.64 -6.58
N GLY A 110 -13.15 1.46 -7.06
CA GLY A 110 -14.50 1.10 -7.49
C GLY A 110 -14.63 1.35 -9.00
N GLU A 111 -15.60 0.72 -9.65
CA GLU A 111 -15.92 0.98 -11.05
C GLU A 111 -16.39 2.44 -11.20
N GLY A 112 -15.49 3.31 -11.66
CA GLY A 112 -15.80 4.70 -11.94
C GLY A 112 -15.92 5.59 -10.70
N VAL A 113 -15.36 6.80 -10.85
CA VAL A 113 -15.40 7.94 -9.91
C VAL A 113 -14.42 7.82 -8.73
N CYS A 114 -13.39 8.69 -8.77
CA CYS A 114 -12.63 9.05 -7.59
C CYS A 114 -13.58 9.78 -6.64
N GLU A 115 -14.09 9.11 -5.61
CA GLU A 115 -14.86 9.77 -4.56
C GLU A 115 -13.95 10.67 -3.73
N ILE A 116 -14.39 11.92 -3.54
CA ILE A 116 -13.73 12.87 -2.65
C ILE A 116 -14.17 12.51 -1.22
N ASP A 117 -13.28 11.89 -0.46
CA ASP A 117 -13.46 11.69 0.98
C ASP A 117 -13.08 13.00 1.70
N GLU A 118 -14.04 13.92 1.83
CA GLU A 118 -13.92 15.10 2.70
C GLU A 118 -14.09 14.63 4.15
N ARG A 119 -12.97 14.51 4.88
CA ARG A 119 -12.99 14.33 6.33
C ARG A 119 -13.30 15.61 7.07
#